data_AF-A0A958KKY5-F1
#
_entry.id   AF-A0A958KKY5-F1
#
_cell.length_a   1.000
_cell.length_b   1.000
_cell.length_c   1.000
_cell.angle_alpha   90.00
_cell.angle_beta   90.00
_cell.angle_gamma   90.00
#
_symmetry.space_group_name_H-M   'P 1'
#
loop_
_entity.id
_entity.type
_entity.pdbx_description
1 polymer ?
#
loop_
_entity_poly.entity_id
_entity_poly.type
_entity_poly.pdbx_seq_one_letter_code
_entity_poly.pdbx_strand_id
1 'polypeptide(L)' 'MDIVFVLLPFALLFAGVGAGAYIWAVKRGQFDDLETPPLRILSDDEESKS' A
#
# COMPACT_ATOMS: atom_id res chain seq x y z
N MET A 1 20.92 26.95 -12.25
CA MET A 1 20.14 26.05 -13.15
C MET A 1 20.44 24.57 -12.84
N ASP A 2 21.19 24.29 -11.78
CA ASP A 2 21.81 22.96 -11.54
C ASP A 2 20.96 22.04 -10.68
N ILE A 3 20.12 22.63 -9.81
CA ILE A 3 19.24 21.86 -8.91
C ILE A 3 18.20 21.04 -9.66
N VAL A 4 17.78 21.47 -10.86
CA VAL A 4 16.81 20.76 -11.68
C VAL A 4 17.34 19.38 -12.08
N PHE A 5 18.65 19.25 -12.35
CA PHE A 5 19.27 17.98 -12.68
C PHE A 5 19.33 17.00 -11.50
N VAL A 6 19.19 17.50 -10.27
CA VAL A 6 19.08 16.67 -9.07
C VAL A 6 17.62 16.35 -8.78
N LEU A 7 16.75 17.36 -8.82
CA LEU A 7 15.33 17.19 -8.48
C LEU A 7 14.57 16.31 -9.48
N LEU A 8 14.88 16.41 -10.78
CA LEU A 8 14.20 15.62 -11.81
C LEU A 8 14.37 14.10 -11.63
N PRO A 9 15.58 13.54 -11.48
CA PRO A 9 15.75 12.10 -11.26
C PRO A 9 15.17 11.65 -9.91
N PHE A 10 15.26 12.48 -8.85
CA PHE A 10 14.61 12.16 -7.59
C PHE A 10 13.09 12.09 -7.74
N ALA A 11 12.47 13.07 -8.42
CA ALA A 11 11.03 13.06 -8.67
C ALA A 11 10.60 11.83 -9.48
N LEU A 12 11.36 11.46 -10.52
CA LEU A 12 11.12 10.25 -11.31
C LEU A 12 11.28 8.98 -10.46
N LEU A 13 12.28 8.93 -9.57
CA LEU A 13 12.48 7.82 -8.65
C LEU A 13 11.27 7.66 -7.71
N PHE A 14 10.83 8.75 -7.07
CA PHE A 14 9.67 8.71 -6.18
C PHE A 14 8.39 8.32 -6.92
N ALA A 15 8.17 8.87 -8.12
CA ALA A 15 7.04 8.49 -8.97
C ALA A 15 7.09 7.01 -9.35
N GLY A 16 8.26 6.50 -9.75
CA GLY A 16 8.47 5.10 -10.10
C GLY A 16 8.26 4.15 -8.92
N VAL A 17 8.77 4.51 -7.73
CA VAL A 17 8.55 3.75 -6.49
C VAL A 17 7.08 3.74 -6.13
N GLY A 18 6.40 4.89 -6.18
CA GLY A 18 4.97 4.99 -5.90
C GLY A 18 4.12 4.14 -6.85
N ALA A 19 4.38 4.26 -8.16
CA ALA A 19 3.70 3.46 -9.17
C ALA A 19 3.98 1.95 -9.02
N GLY A 20 5.23 1.57 -8.74
CA GLY A 20 5.62 0.18 -8.51
C GLY A 20 4.96 -0.42 -7.27
N ALA A 21 4.95 0.32 -6.16
CA ALA A 21 4.28 -0.07 -4.93
C ALA A 21 2.76 -0.22 -5.14
N TYR A 22 2.15 0.72 -5.86
CA TYR A 22 0.73 0.66 -6.22
C TYR A 22 0.39 -0.58 -7.05
N ILE A 23 1.13 -0.84 -8.13
CA ILE A 23 0.91 -2.02 -8.98
C ILE A 23 1.09 -3.31 -8.18
N TRP A 24 2.08 -3.36 -7.29
CA TRP A 24 2.32 -4.51 -6.41
C TRP A 24 1.16 -4.72 -5.43
N ALA A 25 0.64 -3.65 -4.82
CA ALA A 25 -0.48 -3.71 -3.88
C ALA A 25 -1.77 -4.19 -4.55
N VAL A 26 -2.08 -3.68 -5.74
CA VAL A 26 -3.21 -4.13 -6.55
C VAL A 26 -3.06 -5.60 -6.92
N LYS A 27 -1.88 -6.04 -7.37
CA LYS A 27 -1.65 -7.46 -7.71
C LYS A 27 -1.74 -8.40 -6.51
N ARG A 28 -1.48 -7.91 -5.30
CA ARG A 28 -1.67 -8.68 -4.05
C ARG A 28 -3.10 -8.67 -3.55
N GLY A 29 -4.03 -8.01 -4.24
CA GLY A 29 -5.42 -7.89 -3.81
C GLY A 29 -5.58 -7.06 -2.53
N GLN A 30 -4.63 -6.15 -2.22
CA GLN A 30 -4.71 -5.32 -1.00
C GLN A 30 -5.98 -4.47 -0.97
N PHE A 31 -6.53 -4.12 -2.13
CA PHE A 31 -7.74 -3.32 -2.28
C PHE A 31 -9.01 -4.16 -2.48
N ASP A 32 -8.90 -5.49 -2.51
CA ASP A 32 -10.05 -6.38 -2.69
C ASP A 32 -10.82 -6.57 -1.38
N ASP A 33 -10.15 -6.39 -0.24
CA ASP A 33 -10.76 -6.49 1.09
C ASP A 33 -10.97 -5.11 1.73
N LEU A 34 -12.12 -4.50 1.43
CA LEU A 34 -12.55 -3.21 1.99
C LEU A 34 -13.54 -3.36 3.16
N GLU A 35 -14.09 -4.56 3.36
CA GLU A 35 -15.22 -4.80 4.27
C GLU A 35 -14.86 -5.66 5.49
N THR A 36 -13.94 -6.61 5.35
CA THR A 36 -13.59 -7.58 6.41
C THR A 36 -12.70 -7.03 7.52
N PRO A 37 -11.85 -5.98 7.35
CA PRO A 37 -10.94 -5.55 8.41
C PRO A 37 -11.65 -5.14 9.73
N PRO A 38 -12.77 -4.39 9.72
CA PRO A 38 -13.52 -4.07 10.93
C PRO A 38 -14.29 -5.25 11.53
N LEU A 39 -14.55 -6.32 10.77
CA LEU A 39 -15.22 -7.51 11.28
C LEU A 39 -14.25 -8.43 12.03
N ARG A 40 -12.97 -8.51 11.60
CA ARG A 40 -11.94 -9.30 12.30
C ARG A 40 -11.75 -8.92 13.76
N ILE A 41 -11.73 -7.63 14.09
CA ILE A 41 -11.55 -7.19 15.49
C ILE A 41 -12.70 -7.64 16.40
N LEU A 42 -13.89 -7.87 15.85
CA LEU A 42 -15.05 -8.37 16.59
C LEU A 42 -15.08 -9.91 16.63
N SER A 43 -14.52 -10.58 15.62
CA SER A 43 -14.47 -12.03 15.52
C SER A 43 -13.29 -12.68 16.24
N ASP A 44 -12.17 -11.97 16.44
CA ASP A 44 -10.99 -12.49 17.15
C ASP A 44 -11.29 -12.87 18.63
N ASP A 45 -12.34 -12.30 19.22
CA ASP A 45 -12.77 -12.61 20.60
C ASP A 45 -13.51 -13.97 20.71
N GLU A 46 -14.07 -14.51 19.61
CA GLU A 46 -14.85 -15.77 19.63
C GLU A 46 -13.97 -17.03 19.51
N GLU A 47 -12.80 -16.94 18.88
CA GLU A 47 -11.91 -18.09 18.66
C GLU A 47 -11.17 -18.54 19.94
N SER A 48 -11.10 -17.66 20.95
CA SER A 48 -10.45 -17.94 22.25
C SER A 48 -11.29 -18.79 23.24
N LYS A 49 -12.52 -19.17 22.86
CA LYS A 49 -13.47 -19.89 23.74
C LYS A 49 -13.69 -21.37 23.43
N SER A 50 -12.88 -21.99 22.57
CA SER A 50 -12.94 -23.45 22.31
C SER A 50 -11.85 -24.25 23.02
#